data_AF-A0A948WAH1-F1
#
_entry.id   AF-A0A948WAH1-F1
#
_cell.length_a   1.000
_cell.length_b   1.000
_cell.length_c   1.000
_cell.angle_alpha   90.00
_cell.angle_beta   90.00
_cell.angle_gamma   90.00
#
_symmetry.space_group_name_H-M   'P 1'
#
loop_
_entity.id
_entity.type
_entity.pdbx_description
1 polymer ?
#
loop_
_entity_poly.entity_id
_entity_poly.type
_entity_poly.pdbx_seq_one_letter_code
_entity_poly.pdbx_strand_id
1 'polypeptide(L)'
;MIQQKPKETPTPKNVAQVAEAVKIGRAVIAEGKTKVVAVNAMYPLIKDEPREIIWKAFEEGASLTPKGAITYLYNVIKEFKKKPK
;
A
#
# COMPACT_ATOMS: atom_id res chain seq x y z
N MET A 1 -5.88 27.09 19.39
CA MET A 1 -5.32 26.81 18.05
C MET A 1 -4.55 25.50 18.12
N ILE A 2 -5.07 24.41 17.54
CA ILE A 2 -4.35 23.13 17.52
C ILE A 2 -3.31 23.23 16.41
N GLN A 3 -2.04 23.37 16.79
CA GLN A 3 -0.91 23.34 15.87
C GLN A 3 -0.88 21.95 15.20
N GLN A 4 -1.31 21.88 13.93
CA GLN A 4 -0.95 20.75 13.09
C GLN A 4 0.55 20.86 12.82
N LYS A 5 1.36 20.02 13.48
CA LYS A 5 2.76 19.85 13.11
C LYS A 5 2.80 19.45 11.62
N PRO A 6 3.70 20.01 10.81
CA PRO A 6 3.85 19.54 9.43
C PRO A 6 4.18 18.05 9.48
N LYS A 7 3.28 17.22 8.95
CA LYS A 7 3.56 15.80 8.74
C LYS A 7 4.73 15.74 7.76
N GLU A 8 5.94 15.50 8.27
CA GLU A 8 7.08 15.13 7.45
C GLU A 8 6.63 13.99 6.55
N THR A 9 6.61 14.22 5.25
CA THR A 9 6.21 13.18 4.30
C THR A 9 7.34 12.16 4.34
N PRO A 10 7.08 10.91 4.76
CA PRO A 10 8.14 9.92 4.79
C PRO A 10 8.68 9.76 3.38
N THR A 11 9.99 9.71 3.25
CA THR A 11 10.65 9.47 1.97
C THR A 11 10.69 7.95 1.74
N PRO A 12 10.28 7.44 0.57
CA PRO A 12 10.40 6.02 0.26
C PRO A 12 11.87 5.58 0.29
N LYS A 13 12.12 4.38 0.82
CA LYS A 13 13.46 3.77 0.78
C LYS A 13 13.83 3.39 -0.66
N ASN A 14 12.86 2.88 -1.41
CA ASN A 14 13.01 2.50 -2.80
C ASN A 14 11.84 3.03 -3.64
N VAL A 15 12.06 4.20 -4.24
CA VAL A 15 11.07 4.87 -5.10
C VAL A 15 10.66 4.00 -6.29
N ALA A 16 11.58 3.22 -6.87
CA ALA A 16 11.28 2.36 -8.02
C ALA A 16 10.33 1.21 -7.66
N GLN A 17 10.55 0.55 -6.51
CA GLN A 17 9.67 -0.52 -6.03
C GLN A 17 8.27 0.00 -5.69
N VAL A 18 8.18 1.20 -5.11
CA VAL A 18 6.88 1.84 -4.83
C VAL A 18 6.15 2.15 -6.13
N ALA A 19 6.83 2.74 -7.12
CA ALA A 19 6.24 3.04 -8.42
C ALA A 19 5.77 1.77 -9.15
N GLU A 20 6.56 0.69 -9.08
CA GLU A 20 6.21 -0.60 -9.65
C GLU A 20 4.99 -1.22 -8.96
N ALA A 21 4.95 -1.21 -7.62
CA ALA A 21 3.79 -1.68 -6.86
C ALA A 21 2.53 -0.91 -7.25
N VAL A 22 2.59 0.43 -7.32
CA VAL A 22 1.44 1.24 -7.76
C VAL A 22 1.02 0.88 -9.18
N LYS A 23 1.95 0.69 -10.12
CA LYS A 23 1.65 0.25 -11.48
C LYS A 23 0.93 -1.11 -11.50
N ILE A 24 1.41 -2.08 -10.74
CA ILE A 24 0.80 -3.42 -10.63
C ILE A 24 -0.62 -3.32 -10.04
N GLY A 25 -0.79 -2.57 -8.95
CA GLY A 25 -2.10 -2.34 -8.36
C GLY A 25 -3.09 -1.77 -9.37
N ARG A 26 -2.69 -0.73 -10.10
CA ARG A 26 -3.54 -0.09 -11.12
C ARG A 26 -3.92 -1.05 -12.24
N ALA A 27 -2.98 -1.88 -12.71
CA ALA A 27 -3.26 -2.89 -13.72
C ALA A 27 -4.29 -3.91 -13.22
N VAL A 28 -4.14 -4.42 -12.00
CA VAL A 28 -5.09 -5.36 -11.39
C VAL A 28 -6.49 -4.75 -11.28
N ILE A 29 -6.60 -3.48 -10.86
CA ILE A 29 -7.90 -2.79 -10.80
C ILE A 29 -8.48 -2.57 -12.21
N ALA A 30 -7.65 -2.21 -13.19
CA ALA A 30 -8.08 -2.03 -14.57
C ALA A 30 -8.59 -3.33 -15.21
N GLU A 31 -8.05 -4.48 -14.80
CA GLU A 31 -8.53 -5.81 -15.18
C GLU A 31 -9.87 -6.20 -14.50
N GLY A 32 -10.44 -5.33 -13.66
CA GLY A 32 -11.70 -5.58 -12.94
C GLY A 32 -11.56 -6.51 -11.72
N LYS A 33 -10.33 -6.81 -11.28
CA LYS A 33 -10.08 -7.64 -10.10
C LYS A 33 -10.31 -6.85 -8.81
N THR A 34 -10.43 -7.57 -7.70
CA THR A 34 -10.75 -6.96 -6.40
C THR A 34 -9.56 -6.19 -5.81
N LYS A 35 -9.87 -5.22 -4.93
CA LYS A 35 -8.86 -4.45 -4.18
C LYS A 35 -7.96 -5.34 -3.33
N VAL A 36 -8.50 -6.46 -2.83
CA VAL A 36 -7.72 -7.47 -2.09
C VAL A 36 -6.64 -8.08 -2.98
N VAL A 37 -6.95 -8.41 -4.23
CA VAL A 37 -5.95 -8.96 -5.18
C VAL A 37 -4.87 -7.92 -5.47
N ALA A 38 -5.25 -6.66 -5.69
CA ALA A 38 -4.29 -5.57 -5.93
C ALA A 38 -3.34 -5.40 -4.73
N VAL A 39 -3.88 -5.28 -3.51
CA VAL A 39 -3.08 -5.12 -2.29
C VAL A 39 -2.14 -6.31 -2.06
N ASN A 40 -2.59 -7.54 -2.30
CA ASN A 40 -1.74 -8.73 -2.16
C ASN A 40 -0.62 -8.79 -3.20
N ALA A 41 -0.82 -8.26 -4.42
CA ALA A 41 0.21 -8.18 -5.44
C ALA A 41 1.23 -7.07 -5.12
N MET A 42 0.77 -5.96 -4.53
CA MET A 42 1.61 -4.82 -4.17
C MET A 42 2.48 -5.08 -2.95
N TYR A 43 1.89 -5.62 -1.88
CA TYR A 43 2.51 -5.66 -0.56
C TYR A 43 3.90 -6.33 -0.52
N PRO A 44 4.17 -7.45 -1.21
CA PRO A 44 5.50 -8.07 -1.20
C PRO A 44 6.63 -7.17 -1.68
N LEU A 45 6.35 -6.23 -2.60
CA LEU A 45 7.33 -5.30 -3.17
C LEU A 45 7.66 -4.13 -2.24
N ILE A 46 6.73 -3.76 -1.37
CA ILE A 46 6.84 -2.56 -0.52
C ILE A 46 6.73 -2.87 0.98
N LYS A 47 6.76 -4.16 1.37
CA LYS A 47 6.60 -4.58 2.78
C LYS A 47 7.63 -3.98 3.73
N ASP A 48 8.81 -3.61 3.21
CA ASP A 48 9.94 -3.08 3.97
C ASP A 48 9.92 -1.54 4.05
N GLU A 49 8.96 -0.90 3.37
CA GLU A 49 8.72 0.55 3.41
C GLU A 49 8.04 1.00 4.71
N PRO A 50 8.14 2.29 5.09
CA PRO A 50 7.32 2.86 6.15
C PRO A 50 5.83 2.68 5.87
N ARG A 51 5.03 2.46 6.91
CA ARG A 51 3.58 2.21 6.78
C ARG A 51 2.86 3.31 5.98
N GLU A 52 3.25 4.56 6.17
CA GLU A 52 2.67 5.71 5.45
C GLU A 52 2.95 5.68 3.94
N ILE A 53 4.12 5.18 3.52
CA ILE A 53 4.44 4.96 2.10
C ILE A 53 3.58 3.84 1.54
N ILE A 54 3.42 2.74 2.30
CA ILE A 54 2.56 1.63 1.91
C ILE A 54 1.10 2.08 1.78
N TRP A 55 0.63 2.93 2.69
CA TRP A 55 -0.72 3.48 2.63
C TRP A 55 -0.94 4.32 1.38
N LYS A 56 -0.04 5.27 1.10
CA LYS A 56 -0.11 6.07 -0.13
C LYS A 56 -0.07 5.22 -1.38
N ALA A 57 0.83 4.23 -1.42
CA ALA A 57 0.90 3.30 -2.53
C ALA A 57 -0.45 2.59 -2.74
N PHE A 58 -1.08 2.09 -1.67
CA PHE A 58 -2.38 1.44 -1.74
C PHE A 58 -3.52 2.38 -2.17
N GLU A 59 -3.50 3.64 -1.74
CA GLU A 59 -4.46 4.66 -2.18
C GLU A 59 -4.38 4.84 -3.71
N GLU A 60 -3.16 5.04 -4.23
CA GLU A 60 -2.90 5.29 -5.65
C GLU A 60 -3.06 4.03 -6.53
N GLY A 61 -2.61 2.88 -6.02
CA GLY A 61 -2.52 1.63 -6.75
C GLY A 61 -3.80 0.81 -6.71
N ALA A 62 -4.45 0.70 -5.54
CA ALA A 62 -5.65 -0.11 -5.35
C ALA A 62 -6.94 0.72 -5.26
N SER A 63 -6.85 2.04 -5.47
CA SER A 63 -7.97 2.99 -5.34
C SER A 63 -8.64 2.84 -3.97
N LEU A 64 -7.83 2.78 -2.91
CA LEU A 64 -8.32 2.77 -1.54
C LEU A 64 -8.48 4.19 -1.02
N THR A 65 -9.44 4.38 -0.10
CA THR A 65 -9.48 5.59 0.71
C THR A 65 -8.38 5.53 1.77
N PRO A 66 -7.97 6.67 2.37
CA PRO A 66 -6.95 6.67 3.41
C PRO A 66 -7.25 5.72 4.59
N LYS A 67 -8.52 5.70 5.05
CA LYS A 67 -8.97 4.75 6.07
C LYS A 67 -8.91 3.31 5.56
N GLY A 68 -9.29 3.08 4.31
CA GLY A 68 -9.21 1.77 3.65
C GLY A 68 -7.77 1.25 3.59
N ALA A 69 -6.80 2.08 3.23
CA ALA A 69 -5.40 1.68 3.13
C ALA A 69 -4.84 1.16 4.47
N ILE A 70 -5.20 1.79 5.59
CA ILE A 70 -4.83 1.35 6.93
C ILE A 70 -5.42 -0.03 7.24
N THR A 71 -6.73 -0.21 7.01
CA THR A 71 -7.41 -1.49 7.26
C THR A 71 -6.85 -2.62 6.40
N TYR A 72 -6.63 -2.36 5.11
CA TYR A 72 -6.09 -3.34 4.18
C TYR A 72 -4.64 -3.71 4.53
N LEU A 73 -3.82 -2.78 5.02
CA LEU A 73 -2.47 -3.10 5.49
C LEU A 73 -2.49 -4.08 6.66
N TYR A 74 -3.37 -3.87 7.64
CA TYR A 74 -3.50 -4.81 8.76
C TYR A 74 -3.88 -6.22 8.27
N ASN A 75 -4.85 -6.31 7.36
CA ASN A 75 -5.31 -7.58 6.82
C ASN A 75 -4.24 -8.29 5.99
N VAL A 76 -3.54 -7.58 5.10
CA VAL A 76 -2.51 -8.20 4.24
C VAL A 76 -1.32 -8.68 5.05
N ILE A 77 -0.89 -7.96 6.10
CA ILE A 77 0.16 -8.42 7.01
C ILE A 77 -0.24 -9.74 7.68
N LYS A 78 -1.49 -9.82 8.17
CA LYS A 78 -2.00 -11.02 8.84
C LYS A 78 -2.00 -12.22 7.90
N GLU A 79 -2.44 -12.04 6.65
CA GLU A 79 -2.48 -13.12 5.66
C GLU A 79 -1.09 -13.47 5.13
N PHE A 80 -0.21 -12.49 4.93
CA PHE A 80 1.17 -12.71 4.49
C PHE A 80 1.98 -13.53 5.49
N LYS A 81 1.76 -13.34 6.80
CA LYS A 81 2.41 -14.13 7.86
C LYS A 81 1.91 -15.58 7.97
N LYS A 82 0.68 -15.86 7.52
CA LYS A 82 0.09 -17.20 7.58
C LYS A 82 0.53 -18.11 6.44
N LYS A 83 0.95 -17.53 5.31
CA LYS A 83 1.45 -18.31 4.18
C LYS A 83 2.84 -18.86 4.55
N PRO A 84 3.02 -20.19 4.69
CA PRO A 84 4.35 -20.76 4.80
C PRO A 84 5.14 -20.37 3.55
N LYS A 85 6.41 -20.00 3.73
CA LYS A 85 7.33 -19.60 2.66
C LYS A 85 7.48 -20.69 1.60
#